data_AF-A0A316NE46-F1
#
_entry.id   AF-A0A316NE46-F1
#
_cell.length_a   1.000
_cell.length_b   1.000
_cell.length_c   1.000
_cell.angle_alpha   90.00
_cell.angle_beta   90.00
_cell.angle_gamma   90.00
#
_symmetry.space_group_name_H-M   'P 1'
#
loop_
_entity.id
_entity.type
_entity.pdbx_description
1 polymer ?
#
loop_
_entity_poly.entity_id
_entity_poly.type
_entity_poly.pdbx_seq_one_letter_code
_entity_poly.pdbx_strand_id
1 'polypeptide(L)' 'LDNIPEYVECEKYESWEKFFTEILITLTADGVEKYSKNILNSYYLQDWVVDKIKEQLPIEVINK' A
#
# COMPACT_ATOMS: atom_id res chain seq x y z
N LEU A 1 16.46 2.56 -3.35
CA LEU A 1 15.51 1.63 -4.00
C LEU A 1 15.93 1.53 -5.45
N ASP A 2 17.12 0.97 -5.71
CA ASP A 2 17.88 1.37 -6.90
C ASP A 2 17.72 0.39 -8.07
N ASN A 3 17.08 -0.76 -7.85
CA ASN A 3 16.89 -1.81 -8.85
C ASN A 3 15.40 -2.13 -9.07
N ILE A 4 14.56 -1.12 -9.18
CA ILE A 4 13.14 -1.35 -9.49
C ILE A 4 12.93 -2.02 -10.88
N PRO A 5 13.70 -1.68 -11.94
CA PRO A 5 13.54 -2.30 -13.26
C PRO A 5 13.86 -3.80 -13.32
N GLU A 6 14.76 -4.31 -12.46
CA GLU A 6 15.11 -5.74 -12.43
C GLU A 6 13.98 -6.62 -11.89
N TYR A 7 13.09 -6.04 -11.08
CA TYR A 7 11.93 -6.76 -10.53
C TYR A 7 10.69 -6.67 -11.42
N VAL A 8 10.65 -5.74 -12.37
CA VAL A 8 9.60 -5.71 -13.40
C VAL A 8 9.97 -6.69 -14.49
N GLU A 9 9.76 -7.97 -14.18
CA GLU A 9 9.57 -8.98 -15.22
C GLU A 9 8.30 -8.59 -16.00
N CYS A 10 8.44 -7.77 -17.06
CA CYS A 10 7.35 -7.44 -17.98
C CYS A 10 6.67 -8.68 -18.57
N GLU A 11 7.32 -9.84 -18.49
CA GLU A 11 6.78 -11.15 -18.85
C GLU A 11 5.74 -11.66 -17.84
N LYS A 12 5.89 -11.34 -16.55
CA LYS A 12 5.06 -11.86 -15.46
C LYS A 12 3.94 -10.89 -15.05
N TYR A 13 4.19 -9.59 -15.11
CA TYR A 13 3.21 -8.57 -14.71
C TYR A 13 3.06 -7.51 -15.80
N GLU A 14 1.83 -7.35 -16.28
CA GLU A 14 1.49 -6.37 -17.33
C GLU A 14 1.57 -4.90 -16.86
N SER A 15 1.66 -4.68 -15.56
CA SER A 15 1.72 -3.34 -14.98
C SER A 15 2.45 -3.32 -13.64
N TRP A 16 3.01 -2.16 -13.36
CA TRP A 16 3.55 -1.78 -12.06
C TRP A 16 2.54 -1.98 -10.92
N GLU A 17 1.27 -1.68 -11.18
CA GLU A 17 0.20 -1.88 -10.20
C GLU A 17 0.03 -3.36 -9.83
N LYS A 18 0.01 -4.27 -10.81
CA LYS A 18 -0.10 -5.72 -10.54
C LYS A 18 1.09 -6.22 -9.74
N PHE A 19 2.30 -5.81 -10.13
CA PHE A 19 3.53 -6.17 -9.43
C PHE A 19 3.49 -5.76 -7.94
N PHE A 20 3.21 -4.50 -7.64
CA PHE A 20 3.18 -4.03 -6.25
C PHE A 20 2.00 -4.61 -5.45
N THR A 21 0.85 -4.83 -6.09
CA THR A 21 -0.30 -5.49 -5.46
C THR A 21 0.07 -6.89 -4.97
N GLU A 22 0.69 -7.70 -5.83
CA GLU A 22 1.11 -9.06 -5.47
C GLU A 22 2.17 -9.07 -4.36
N ILE A 23 3.12 -8.13 -4.39
CA ILE A 23 4.12 -7.97 -3.32
C ILE A 23 3.43 -7.66 -2.00
N LEU A 24 2.51 -6.70 -1.97
CA LEU A 24 1.81 -6.31 -0.73
C LEU A 24 0.96 -7.45 -0.18
N ILE A 25 0.21 -8.17 -1.04
CA ILE A 25 -0.57 -9.33 -0.63
C ILE A 25 0.33 -10.40 -0.02
N THR A 26 1.46 -10.70 -0.68
CA THR A 26 2.39 -11.75 -0.23
C THR A 26 3.05 -11.39 1.10
N LEU A 27 3.56 -10.16 1.23
CA LEU A 27 4.30 -9.75 2.43
C LEU A 27 3.41 -9.61 3.68
N THR A 28 2.12 -9.34 3.49
CA THR A 28 1.19 -9.09 4.61
C THR A 28 0.21 -10.25 4.83
N ALA A 29 0.36 -11.37 4.11
CA ALA A 29 -0.60 -12.48 4.10
C ALA A 29 -0.95 -13.04 5.48
N ASP A 30 0.06 -13.09 6.36
CA ASP A 30 -0.01 -13.64 7.72
C ASP A 30 -0.08 -12.55 8.81
N GLY A 31 -0.05 -11.27 8.42
CA GLY A 31 -0.08 -10.12 9.32
C GLY A 31 -1.50 -9.67 9.68
N VAL A 32 -1.63 -8.94 10.78
CA VAL A 32 -2.90 -8.27 11.15
C VAL A 32 -3.25 -7.16 10.15
N GLU A 33 -2.24 -6.63 9.47
CA GLU A 33 -2.23 -5.61 8.45
C GLU A 33 -2.40 -6.16 7.02
N LYS A 34 -2.93 -7.38 6.87
CA LYS A 34 -3.16 -8.01 5.57
C LYS A 34 -3.76 -7.05 4.54
N TYR A 35 -3.06 -6.91 3.42
CA TYR A 35 -3.45 -6.08 2.30
C TYR A 35 -4.48 -6.78 1.42
N SER A 36 -5.47 -6.02 0.93
CA SER A 36 -6.43 -6.45 -0.08
C SER A 36 -6.76 -5.27 -0.97
N LYS A 37 -6.81 -5.52 -2.28
CA LYS A 37 -7.17 -4.50 -3.28
C LYS A 37 -8.63 -4.06 -3.18
N ASN A 38 -9.50 -4.97 -2.74
CA ASN A 38 -10.95 -4.76 -2.78
C ASN A 38 -11.54 -4.39 -1.41
N ILE A 39 -10.84 -4.71 -0.32
CA ILE A 39 -11.34 -4.54 1.04
C ILE A 39 -10.25 -3.89 1.89
N LEU A 40 -10.51 -2.70 2.40
CA LEU A 40 -9.60 -2.04 3.34
C LEU A 40 -9.63 -2.78 4.68
N ASN A 41 -8.48 -3.25 5.12
CA ASN A 41 -8.34 -3.91 6.41
C ASN A 41 -8.57 -2.90 7.57
N SER A 42 -9.34 -3.31 8.58
CA SER A 42 -9.67 -2.48 9.75
C SER A 42 -8.45 -2.09 10.59
N TYR A 43 -7.33 -2.80 10.45
CA TYR A 43 -6.03 -2.38 10.99
C TYR A 43 -5.65 -0.97 10.52
N TYR A 44 -5.95 -0.60 9.28
CA TYR A 44 -5.64 0.73 8.75
C TYR A 44 -6.64 1.81 9.19
N LEU A 45 -7.72 1.42 9.85
CA LEU A 45 -8.75 2.32 10.39
C LEU A 45 -8.52 2.66 11.86
N GLN A 46 -7.44 2.16 12.47
CA GLN A 46 -7.07 2.51 13.83
C GLN A 46 -6.71 4.00 13.91
N ASP A 47 -7.17 4.67 14.97
CA ASP A 47 -7.01 6.13 15.13
C ASP A 47 -5.55 6.59 14.94
N TRP A 48 -4.60 5.84 15.48
CA TRP A 48 -3.17 6.17 15.37
C TRP A 48 -2.65 6.10 13.93
N VAL A 49 -3.18 5.20 13.09
CA VAL A 49 -2.83 5.11 11.67
C VAL A 49 -3.42 6.30 10.92
N VAL A 50 -4.69 6.61 11.20
CA VAL A 50 -5.41 7.73 10.60
C VAL A 50 -4.70 9.06 10.91
N ASP A 51 -4.28 9.26 12.15
CA ASP A 51 -3.58 10.48 12.55
C ASP A 51 -2.21 10.59 11.88
N LYS A 52 -1.47 9.49 11.74
CA LYS A 52 -0.22 9.44 10.97
C LYS A 52 -0.42 9.79 9.51
N ILE A 53 -1.53 9.36 8.89
CA ILE A 53 -1.87 9.73 7.51
C ILE A 53 -2.16 11.24 7.42
N LYS A 54 -2.95 11.79 8.35
CA LYS A 54 -3.26 13.23 8.38
C LYS A 54 -2.01 14.09 8.47
N GLU A 55 -1.00 13.69 9.25
CA GLU A 55 0.29 14.39 9.35
C GLU A 55 1.03 14.52 8.00
N GLN A 56 0.78 13.60 7.06
CA GLN A 56 1.41 13.60 5.73
C GLN A 56 0.59 14.35 4.67
N LEU A 57 -0.67 14.71 4.97
CA LEU A 57 -1.52 15.41 4.02
C LEU A 57 -1.16 16.91 3.96
N PRO A 58 -1.33 17.56 2.80
CA PRO A 58 -1.20 19.00 2.69
C PRO A 58 -2.17 19.72 3.64
N ILE A 59 -1.73 20.88 4.17
CA ILE A 59 -2.51 21.67 5.15
C ILE A 59 -3.89 22.05 4.59
N GLU A 60 -4.01 22.24 3.28
CA GLU A 60 -5.25 22.59 2.58
C GLU A 60 -6.29 21.46 2.62
N VAL A 61 -5.86 20.21 2.78
CA VAL A 61 -6.74 19.03 2.88
C VAL A 61 -7.22 18.81 4.32
N ILE A 62 -6.40 19.16 5.30
CA ILE A 62 -6.68 18.96 6.73
C ILE A 62 -7.71 19.96 7.26
N ASN A 63 -7.70 21.21 6.77
CA ASN A 63 -8.52 22.31 7.28
C ASN A 63 -9.89 22.48 6.57
N LYS A 64 -10.33 21.46 5.83
CA LYS A 64 -11.63 21.43 5.14
C LYS A 64 -12.67 20.64 5.93
#